data_AF-A0A9E3D2K6-F1
#
_entry.id   AF-A0A9E3D2K6-F1
#
_cell.length_a   1.000
_cell.length_b   1.000
_cell.length_c   1.000
_cell.angle_alpha   90.00
_cell.angle_beta   90.00
_cell.angle_gamma   90.00
#
_symmetry.space_group_name_H-M   'P 1'
#
loop_
_entity.id
_entity.type
_entity.pdbx_description
1 polymer ?
#
loop_
_entity_poly.entity_id
_entity_poly.type
_entity_poly.pdbx_seq_one_letter_code
_entity_poly.pdbx_strand_id
1 'polypeptide(L)'
;PFAPALRLARVAAIFLGSWLIVGYAFYSMIAVKEPRHILFITYPLILAAVLAIDKTLAKVSLRYAVSLIFAIAILAETLTMGTVPAVAGMREAAESVAQLAPPETNVAFWGSRDGTFVYAMRAYSGRRDLGVIRLDKILLSDVTVYLEHGFKENVIKPDELTDTLRDLHVQYVVFQTRYHDDLASVKALEEALGSDKFSEVERIPMTANYGKGYMADLVIYRMKGEVPRGRVAPSMQIKLLGRSL
;
A
#
# COMPACT_ATOMS: atom_id res chain seq x y z
N PRO A 1 12.83 -46.02 -21.10
CA PRO A 1 11.43 -46.17 -20.63
C PRO A 1 10.76 -44.81 -20.42
N PHE A 2 9.84 -44.42 -21.30
CA PHE A 2 9.09 -43.17 -21.14
C PHE A 2 8.08 -43.32 -20.01
N ALA A 3 8.23 -42.55 -18.93
CA ALA A 3 7.22 -42.51 -17.87
C ALA A 3 5.93 -41.88 -18.42
N PRO A 4 4.75 -42.43 -18.08
CA PRO A 4 3.47 -41.94 -18.60
C PRO A 4 3.30 -40.45 -18.28
N ALA A 5 2.74 -39.70 -19.23
CA ALA A 5 2.45 -38.28 -19.04
C ALA A 5 1.48 -38.08 -17.87
N LEU A 6 1.68 -37.01 -17.11
CA LEU A 6 0.79 -36.59 -16.03
C LEU A 6 -0.62 -36.37 -16.58
N ARG A 7 -1.60 -36.99 -15.92
CA ARG A 7 -3.02 -36.85 -16.27
C ARG A 7 -3.80 -36.38 -15.04
N LEU A 8 -4.56 -35.31 -15.22
CA LEU A 8 -5.57 -34.92 -14.24
C LEU A 8 -6.81 -35.80 -14.38
N ALA A 9 -7.42 -36.16 -13.25
CA ALA A 9 -8.78 -36.67 -13.25
C ALA A 9 -9.73 -35.64 -13.88
N ARG A 10 -10.75 -36.10 -14.61
CA ARG A 10 -11.71 -35.21 -15.29
C ARG A 10 -12.35 -34.19 -14.34
N VAL A 11 -12.69 -34.62 -13.13
CA VAL A 11 -13.27 -33.76 -12.08
C VAL A 11 -12.29 -32.64 -11.68
N ALA A 12 -11.00 -32.96 -11.51
CA ALA A 12 -9.98 -31.98 -11.17
C ALA A 12 -9.74 -30.98 -12.33
N ALA A 13 -9.76 -31.45 -13.58
CA ALA A 13 -9.64 -30.59 -14.75
C ALA A 13 -10.83 -29.61 -14.87
N ILE A 14 -12.05 -30.09 -14.63
CA ILE A 14 -13.26 -29.24 -14.61
C ILE A 14 -13.13 -28.20 -13.50
N PHE A 15 -12.79 -28.62 -12.28
CA PHE A 15 -12.64 -27.72 -11.14
C PHE A 15 -11.61 -26.61 -11.40
N LEU A 16 -10.41 -26.97 -11.85
CA LEU A 16 -9.33 -26.00 -12.14
C LEU A 16 -9.68 -25.07 -13.30
N GLY A 17 -10.34 -25.60 -14.34
CA GLY A 17 -10.84 -24.79 -15.46
C GLY A 17 -11.91 -23.81 -15.02
N SER A 18 -12.89 -24.26 -14.23
CA SER A 18 -13.92 -23.40 -13.65
C SER A 18 -13.33 -22.36 -12.71
N TRP A 19 -12.37 -22.71 -11.85
CA TRP A 19 -11.67 -21.74 -11.01
C TRP A 19 -11.01 -20.67 -11.87
N LEU A 20 -10.20 -21.06 -12.86
CA LEU A 20 -9.50 -20.12 -13.72
C LEU A 20 -10.48 -19.17 -14.42
N ILE A 21 -11.53 -19.71 -15.04
CA ILE A 21 -12.51 -18.93 -15.83
C ILE A 21 -13.34 -18.01 -14.92
N VAL A 22 -13.94 -18.57 -13.85
CA VAL A 22 -14.79 -17.81 -12.94
C VAL A 22 -13.98 -16.78 -12.16
N GLY A 23 -12.80 -17.16 -11.66
CA GLY A 23 -11.89 -16.26 -10.98
C GLY A 23 -11.46 -15.11 -11.89
N TYR A 24 -11.02 -15.42 -13.12
CA TYR A 24 -10.63 -14.40 -14.09
C TYR A 24 -11.81 -13.46 -14.41
N ALA A 25 -13.00 -14.01 -14.69
CA ALA A 25 -14.18 -13.20 -14.96
C ALA A 25 -14.55 -12.32 -13.75
N PHE A 26 -14.57 -12.88 -12.54
CA PHE A 26 -14.85 -12.16 -11.32
C PHE A 26 -13.90 -10.98 -11.10
N TYR A 27 -12.58 -11.22 -11.10
CA TYR A 27 -11.59 -10.15 -10.96
C TYR A 27 -11.56 -9.20 -12.17
N SER A 28 -12.02 -9.63 -13.34
CA SER A 28 -12.23 -8.75 -14.51
C SER A 28 -13.46 -7.86 -14.36
N MET A 29 -14.44 -8.22 -13.52
CA MET A 29 -15.59 -7.37 -13.21
C MET A 29 -15.35 -6.39 -12.05
N ILE A 30 -14.36 -6.64 -11.18
CA ILE A 30 -14.02 -5.70 -10.10
C ILE A 30 -13.45 -4.40 -10.68
N ALA A 31 -14.03 -3.25 -10.34
CA ALA A 31 -13.57 -1.95 -10.85
C ALA A 31 -12.12 -1.62 -10.46
N VAL A 32 -11.67 -2.08 -9.29
CA VAL A 32 -10.31 -1.89 -8.79
C VAL A 32 -9.38 -2.97 -9.37
N LYS A 33 -8.53 -2.59 -10.32
CA LYS A 33 -7.50 -3.47 -10.88
C LYS A 33 -6.19 -3.29 -10.13
N GLU A 34 -5.89 -4.24 -9.26
CA GLU A 34 -4.57 -4.34 -8.65
C GLU A 34 -3.92 -5.67 -9.07
N PRO A 35 -2.60 -5.68 -9.33
CA PRO A 35 -1.90 -6.90 -9.73
C PRO A 35 -2.13 -8.08 -8.78
N ARG A 36 -2.37 -7.82 -7.49
CA ARG A 36 -2.64 -8.88 -6.50
C ARG A 36 -3.92 -9.68 -6.77
N HIS A 37 -4.90 -9.11 -7.47
CA HIS A 37 -6.14 -9.80 -7.78
C HIS A 37 -5.93 -11.02 -8.69
N ILE A 38 -4.88 -11.01 -9.53
CA ILE A 38 -4.56 -12.15 -10.39
C ILE A 38 -3.92 -13.32 -9.64
N LEU A 39 -3.39 -13.10 -8.43
CA LEU A 39 -2.76 -14.16 -7.63
C LEU A 39 -3.71 -15.33 -7.37
N PHE A 40 -5.01 -15.06 -7.29
CA PHE A 40 -6.03 -16.07 -7.06
C PHE A 40 -6.13 -17.08 -8.20
N ILE A 41 -5.85 -16.69 -9.44
CA ILE A 41 -5.89 -17.58 -10.61
C ILE A 41 -4.51 -18.13 -11.00
N THR A 42 -3.45 -17.72 -10.30
CA THR A 42 -2.08 -18.16 -10.61
C THR A 42 -1.90 -19.66 -10.42
N TYR A 43 -2.51 -20.26 -9.40
CA TYR A 43 -2.38 -21.70 -9.15
C TYR A 43 -2.87 -22.58 -10.32
N PRO A 44 -4.14 -22.46 -10.79
CA PRO A 44 -4.59 -23.27 -11.92
C PRO A 44 -3.81 -22.97 -13.20
N LEU A 45 -3.32 -21.74 -13.39
CA LEU A 45 -2.49 -21.37 -14.53
C LEU A 45 -1.12 -22.07 -14.52
N ILE A 46 -0.42 -22.06 -13.37
CA ILE A 46 0.87 -22.75 -13.22
C ILE A 46 0.69 -24.26 -13.45
N LEU A 47 -0.36 -24.86 -12.88
CA LEU A 47 -0.61 -26.28 -13.05
C LEU A 47 -0.92 -26.65 -14.51
N ALA A 48 -1.69 -25.81 -15.22
CA ALA A 48 -1.92 -25.98 -16.65
C ALA A 48 -0.61 -25.88 -17.46
N ALA A 49 0.28 -24.95 -17.12
CA ALA A 49 1.59 -24.83 -17.75
C ALA A 49 2.46 -26.08 -17.53
N VAL A 50 2.51 -26.62 -16.31
CA VAL A 50 3.25 -27.85 -15.99
C VAL A 50 2.73 -29.03 -16.82
N LEU A 51 1.42 -29.20 -16.91
CA LEU A 51 0.80 -30.28 -17.71
C LEU A 51 1.05 -30.10 -19.20
N ALA A 52 1.02 -28.86 -19.69
CA ALA A 52 1.34 -28.55 -21.08
C ALA A 52 2.80 -28.92 -21.39
N ILE A 53 3.75 -28.54 -20.53
CA ILE A 53 5.18 -28.87 -20.67
C ILE A 53 5.41 -30.39 -20.63
N ASP A 54 4.81 -31.10 -19.67
CA ASP A 54 4.97 -32.56 -19.57
C ASP A 54 4.42 -33.27 -20.81
N LYS A 55 3.27 -32.81 -21.33
CA LYS A 55 2.65 -33.39 -22.53
C LYS A 55 3.44 -33.08 -23.81
N THR A 56 3.96 -31.86 -23.98
CA THR A 56 4.72 -31.46 -25.17
C THR A 56 6.11 -32.11 -25.20
N LEU A 57 6.77 -32.21 -24.04
CA LEU A 57 8.10 -32.81 -23.92
C LEU A 57 8.07 -34.31 -23.63
N ALA A 58 6.90 -34.96 -23.63
CA ALA A 58 6.75 -36.38 -23.29
C ALA A 58 7.64 -37.33 -24.12
N LYS A 59 7.99 -36.95 -25.34
CA LYS A 59 8.85 -37.73 -26.25
C LYS A 59 10.33 -37.35 -26.20
N VAL A 60 10.69 -36.34 -25.41
CA VAL A 60 12.07 -35.84 -25.27
C VAL A 60 12.72 -36.54 -24.07
N SER A 61 13.79 -37.30 -24.31
CA SER A 61 14.51 -38.05 -23.28
C SER A 61 15.06 -37.17 -22.16
N LEU A 62 15.34 -35.90 -22.46
CA LEU A 62 15.89 -34.89 -21.54
C LEU A 62 14.83 -33.93 -20.98
N ARG A 63 13.52 -34.24 -21.07
CA ARG A 63 12.43 -33.31 -20.69
C ARG A 63 12.62 -32.65 -19.31
N TYR A 64 13.02 -33.42 -18.30
CA TYR A 64 13.22 -32.89 -16.95
C TYR A 64 14.43 -31.96 -16.87
N ALA A 65 15.49 -32.25 -17.62
CA ALA A 65 16.65 -31.38 -17.71
C ALA A 65 16.29 -30.05 -18.41
N VAL A 66 15.50 -30.10 -19.50
CA VAL A 66 15.01 -28.89 -20.19
C VAL A 66 14.12 -28.05 -19.26
N SER A 67 13.16 -28.66 -18.55
CA SER A 67 12.31 -27.95 -17.58
C SER A 67 13.11 -27.34 -16.44
N LEU A 68 14.12 -28.07 -15.93
CA LEU A 68 14.99 -27.58 -14.86
C LEU A 68 15.84 -26.40 -15.34
N ILE A 69 16.45 -26.50 -16.53
CA ILE A 69 17.22 -25.40 -17.13
C ILE A 69 16.34 -24.16 -17.31
N PHE A 70 15.10 -24.33 -17.77
CA PHE A 70 14.17 -23.22 -17.93
C PHE A 70 13.79 -22.58 -16.59
N ALA A 71 13.54 -23.38 -15.55
CA ALA A 71 13.27 -22.89 -14.20
C ALA A 71 14.48 -22.14 -13.62
N ILE A 72 15.70 -22.67 -13.81
CA ILE A 72 16.95 -22.02 -13.41
C ILE A 72 17.14 -20.71 -14.16
N ALA A 73 16.84 -20.67 -15.46
CA ALA A 73 16.95 -19.45 -16.27
C ALA A 73 16.00 -18.36 -15.77
N ILE A 74 14.73 -18.68 -15.51
CA ILE A 74 13.76 -17.72 -14.95
C ILE A 74 14.19 -17.25 -13.56
N LEU A 75 14.67 -18.17 -12.71
CA LEU A 75 15.15 -17.79 -11.37
C LEU A 75 16.37 -16.87 -11.47
N ALA A 76 17.34 -17.20 -12.32
CA ALA A 76 18.53 -16.40 -12.55
C ALA A 76 18.17 -15.02 -13.12
N GLU A 77 17.26 -14.95 -14.09
CA GLU A 77 16.72 -13.70 -14.62
C GLU A 77 16.06 -12.89 -13.50
N THR A 78 15.20 -13.51 -12.69
CA THR A 78 14.52 -12.83 -11.57
C THR A 78 15.51 -12.30 -10.54
N LEU A 79 16.56 -13.05 -10.20
CA LEU A 79 17.56 -12.64 -9.22
C LEU A 79 18.53 -11.58 -9.74
N THR A 80 18.81 -11.57 -11.05
CA THR A 80 19.78 -10.64 -11.66
C THR A 80 19.15 -9.37 -12.21
N MET A 81 17.92 -9.46 -12.72
CA MET A 81 17.20 -8.36 -13.35
C MET A 81 16.06 -7.81 -12.49
N GLY A 82 15.55 -8.61 -11.53
CA GLY A 82 14.49 -8.18 -10.64
C GLY A 82 14.98 -7.16 -9.62
N THR A 83 14.65 -5.89 -9.81
CA THR A 83 14.88 -4.86 -8.80
C THR A 83 13.75 -4.92 -7.77
N VAL A 84 14.10 -5.22 -6.51
CA VAL A 84 13.14 -5.16 -5.41
C VAL A 84 12.86 -3.68 -5.10
N PRO A 85 11.62 -3.18 -5.22
CA PRO A 85 11.34 -1.78 -4.93
C PRO A 85 11.64 -1.46 -3.47
N ALA A 86 12.56 -0.52 -3.26
CA ALA A 86 13.01 -0.08 -1.95
C ALA A 86 12.83 1.43 -1.81
N VAL A 87 12.42 1.87 -0.62
CA VAL A 87 12.23 3.28 -0.26
C VAL A 87 12.82 3.51 1.12
N ALA A 88 13.70 4.50 1.26
CA ALA A 88 14.26 4.96 2.52
C ALA A 88 13.52 6.19 3.09
N GLY A 89 13.84 6.58 4.32
CA GLY A 89 13.27 7.75 5.02
C GLY A 89 12.05 7.43 5.89
N MET A 90 11.19 6.47 5.51
CA MET A 90 9.98 6.15 6.27
C MET A 90 10.24 5.69 7.71
N ARG A 91 11.25 4.82 7.90
CA ARG A 91 11.62 4.32 9.23
C ARG A 91 12.17 5.44 10.11
N GLU A 92 13.05 6.26 9.54
CA GLU A 92 13.67 7.40 10.21
C GLU A 92 12.61 8.42 10.64
N ALA A 93 11.65 8.74 9.76
CA ALA A 93 10.54 9.64 10.09
C ALA A 93 9.65 9.09 11.22
N ALA A 94 9.39 7.78 11.24
CA ALA A 94 8.63 7.14 12.29
C ALA A 94 9.39 7.13 13.64
N GLU A 95 10.69 6.84 13.63
CA GLU A 95 11.53 6.86 14.83
C GLU A 95 11.66 8.28 15.38
N SER A 96 11.92 9.27 14.53
CA SER A 96 12.03 10.69 14.92
C SER A 96 10.71 11.20 15.54
N VAL A 97 9.59 11.09 14.82
CA VAL A 97 8.33 11.63 15.32
C VAL A 97 7.88 10.94 16.60
N ALA A 98 8.21 9.67 16.80
CA ALA A 98 7.88 8.95 18.01
C ALA A 98 8.73 9.38 19.22
N GLN A 99 9.96 9.86 19.02
CA GLN A 99 10.76 10.46 20.09
C GLN A 99 10.22 11.85 20.48
N LEU A 100 9.68 12.57 19.51
CA LEU A 100 9.14 13.92 19.69
C LEU A 100 7.71 13.92 20.28
N ALA A 101 6.89 12.93 19.91
CA ALA A 101 5.47 12.90 20.27
C ALA A 101 5.24 12.67 21.77
N PRO A 102 4.36 13.47 22.42
CA PRO A 102 3.98 13.28 23.81
C PRO A 102 3.34 11.89 24.05
N PRO A 103 3.32 11.40 25.30
CA PRO A 103 2.64 10.17 25.62
C PRO A 103 1.14 10.20 25.36
N GLU A 104 0.58 9.08 24.90
CA GLU A 104 -0.87 8.88 24.66
C GLU A 104 -1.48 9.93 23.70
N THR A 105 -0.73 10.36 22.68
CA THR A 105 -1.23 11.20 21.58
C THR A 105 -1.22 10.44 20.25
N ASN A 106 -1.75 11.08 19.20
CA ASN A 106 -1.71 10.59 17.85
C ASN A 106 -0.67 11.33 16.99
N VAL A 107 -0.19 10.64 15.96
CA VAL A 107 0.61 11.21 14.86
C VAL A 107 -0.17 11.07 13.58
N ALA A 108 -0.37 12.16 12.84
CA ALA A 108 -1.00 12.09 11.53
C ALA A 108 0.03 11.86 10.43
N PHE A 109 -0.33 11.09 9.40
CA PHE A 109 0.54 10.80 8.27
C PHE A 109 -0.19 11.04 6.95
N TRP A 110 0.44 11.82 6.07
CA TRP A 110 0.09 11.97 4.66
C TRP A 110 1.25 11.53 3.78
N GLY A 111 1.01 10.57 2.88
CA GLY A 111 2.02 10.09 1.95
C GLY A 111 1.64 8.79 1.25
N SER A 112 2.41 8.46 0.21
CA SER A 112 2.19 7.33 -0.69
C SER A 112 2.28 5.95 -0.03
N ARG A 113 2.93 5.85 1.14
CA ARG A 113 3.24 4.60 1.83
C ARG A 113 2.81 4.62 3.29
N ASP A 114 1.57 5.04 3.52
CA ASP A 114 0.94 5.09 4.85
C ASP A 114 1.00 3.76 5.62
N GLY A 115 0.80 2.62 4.96
CA GLY A 115 0.92 1.30 5.57
C GLY A 115 2.34 1.00 6.06
N THR A 116 3.35 1.43 5.30
CA THR A 116 4.77 1.31 5.71
C THR A 116 5.07 2.20 6.91
N PHE A 117 4.53 3.43 6.95
CA PHE A 117 4.67 4.32 8.09
C PHE A 117 4.03 3.74 9.35
N VAL A 118 2.77 3.30 9.26
CA VAL A 118 2.04 2.68 10.38
C VAL A 118 2.79 1.46 10.90
N TYR A 119 3.31 0.63 9.99
CA TYR A 119 4.15 -0.51 10.36
C TYR A 119 5.42 -0.04 11.08
N ALA A 120 6.14 0.95 10.56
CA ALA A 120 7.37 1.45 11.16
C ALA A 120 7.14 2.03 12.56
N MET A 121 6.09 2.82 12.74
CA MET A 121 5.66 3.33 14.04
C MET A 121 5.39 2.19 15.03
N ARG A 122 4.79 1.08 14.60
CA ARG A 122 4.50 -0.06 15.50
C ARG A 122 5.69 -0.96 15.77
N ALA A 123 6.53 -1.17 14.76
CA ALA A 123 7.61 -2.14 14.79
C ALA A 123 8.91 -1.58 15.39
N TYR A 124 9.21 -0.30 15.14
CA TYR A 124 10.54 0.26 15.41
C TYR A 124 10.56 1.37 16.48
N SER A 125 9.45 2.08 16.71
CA SER A 125 9.46 3.21 17.65
C SER A 125 9.55 2.82 19.14
N GLY A 126 9.12 1.61 19.50
CA GLY A 126 8.93 1.20 20.91
C GLY A 126 7.76 1.90 21.64
N ARG A 127 7.06 2.85 20.99
CA ARG A 127 6.01 3.69 21.57
C ARG A 127 4.61 3.17 21.29
N ARG A 128 4.19 2.14 22.04
CA ARG A 128 2.85 1.51 21.91
C ARG A 128 1.68 2.39 22.38
N ASP A 129 2.00 3.47 23.09
CA ASP A 129 1.08 4.50 23.56
C ASP A 129 0.67 5.48 22.44
N LEU A 130 1.45 5.57 21.35
CA LEU A 130 1.14 6.45 20.22
C LEU A 130 0.16 5.78 19.25
N GLY A 131 -0.82 6.55 18.77
CA GLY A 131 -1.65 6.16 17.64
C GLY A 131 -1.21 6.82 16.34
N VAL A 132 -1.67 6.28 15.20
CA VAL A 132 -1.40 6.84 13.87
C VAL A 132 -2.72 7.12 13.17
N ILE A 133 -2.92 8.38 12.78
CA ILE A 133 -4.04 8.82 11.96
C ILE A 133 -3.57 8.89 10.52
N ARG A 134 -4.22 8.15 9.63
CA ARG A 134 -3.91 8.24 8.21
C ARG A 134 -4.76 9.32 7.56
N LEU A 135 -4.12 10.35 7.02
CA LEU A 135 -4.81 11.52 6.47
C LEU A 135 -5.52 11.22 5.15
N ASP A 136 -5.14 10.13 4.45
CA ASP A 136 -5.90 9.63 3.30
C ASP A 136 -7.37 9.35 3.64
N LYS A 137 -7.67 8.93 4.87
CA LYS A 137 -9.06 8.67 5.32
C LYS A 137 -9.86 9.92 5.68
N ILE A 138 -9.18 11.07 5.82
CA ILE A 138 -9.82 12.34 6.19
C ILE A 138 -9.98 13.20 4.93
N LEU A 139 -8.92 13.30 4.14
CA LEU A 139 -8.87 14.13 2.93
C LEU A 139 -9.57 13.49 1.74
N LEU A 140 -9.73 12.17 1.73
CA LEU A 140 -10.34 11.45 0.61
C LEU A 140 -11.57 10.68 1.08
N SER A 141 -12.69 10.91 0.40
CA SER A 141 -13.99 10.37 0.76
C SER A 141 -14.17 8.90 0.36
N ASP A 142 -13.49 8.45 -0.69
CA ASP A 142 -13.54 7.09 -1.24
C ASP A 142 -12.12 6.64 -1.66
N VAL A 143 -11.25 6.31 -0.70
CA VAL A 143 -9.88 5.82 -0.99
C VAL A 143 -9.90 4.48 -1.75
N THR A 144 -11.01 3.74 -1.67
CA THR A 144 -11.09 2.37 -2.17
C THR A 144 -11.27 2.29 -3.69
N VAL A 145 -11.49 3.42 -4.39
CA VAL A 145 -11.86 3.36 -5.79
C VAL A 145 -11.22 4.52 -6.56
N TYR A 146 -10.59 4.20 -7.69
CA TYR A 146 -10.27 5.07 -8.84
C TYR A 146 -8.87 5.71 -8.93
N LEU A 147 -7.99 5.05 -9.70
CA LEU A 147 -6.92 5.71 -10.47
C LEU A 147 -7.42 6.20 -11.85
N GLU A 148 -8.58 5.72 -12.34
CA GLU A 148 -9.10 6.06 -13.67
C GLU A 148 -10.24 7.11 -13.67
N HIS A 149 -10.86 7.42 -12.53
CA HIS A 149 -11.99 8.37 -12.43
C HIS A 149 -11.72 9.57 -11.49
N GLY A 150 -10.48 9.74 -11.01
CA GLY A 150 -10.10 10.82 -10.11
C GLY A 150 -10.46 10.57 -8.64
N PHE A 151 -9.79 11.27 -7.73
CA PHE A 151 -10.04 11.19 -6.30
C PHE A 151 -11.32 11.94 -5.93
N LYS A 152 -12.18 11.33 -5.10
CA LYS A 152 -13.23 12.10 -4.41
C LYS A 152 -12.65 12.78 -3.19
N GLU A 153 -12.32 14.05 -3.36
CA GLU A 153 -11.74 14.88 -2.32
C GLU A 153 -12.79 15.28 -1.28
N ASN A 154 -12.39 15.28 -0.01
CA ASN A 154 -13.08 15.95 1.06
C ASN A 154 -12.35 17.27 1.32
N VAL A 155 -12.79 18.34 0.66
CA VAL A 155 -12.14 19.65 0.75
C VAL A 155 -12.60 20.32 2.04
N ILE A 156 -11.78 20.16 3.08
CA ILE A 156 -11.95 20.80 4.39
C ILE A 156 -11.15 22.11 4.39
N LYS A 157 -11.67 23.16 5.01
CA LYS A 157 -10.93 24.43 5.12
C LYS A 157 -9.66 24.26 5.98
N PRO A 158 -8.58 25.02 5.74
CA PRO A 158 -7.34 24.90 6.52
C PRO A 158 -7.51 25.02 8.04
N ASP A 159 -8.37 25.94 8.50
CA ASP A 159 -8.67 26.10 9.92
C ASP A 159 -9.41 24.89 10.49
N GLU A 160 -10.41 24.39 9.77
CA GLU A 160 -11.19 23.22 10.16
C GLU A 160 -10.35 21.93 10.14
N LEU A 161 -9.35 21.83 9.25
CA LEU A 161 -8.35 20.77 9.30
C LEU A 161 -7.52 20.83 10.57
N THR A 162 -7.13 22.03 11.00
CA THR A 162 -6.36 22.19 12.24
C THR A 162 -7.18 21.77 13.46
N ASP A 163 -8.46 22.14 13.49
CA ASP A 163 -9.39 21.73 14.55
C ASP A 163 -9.64 20.22 14.52
N THR A 164 -9.83 19.64 13.33
CA THR A 164 -9.97 18.18 13.14
C THR A 164 -8.74 17.42 13.66
N LEU A 165 -7.53 17.91 13.36
CA LEU A 165 -6.28 17.31 13.86
C LEU A 165 -6.20 17.39 15.38
N ARG A 166 -6.61 18.52 15.97
CA ARG A 166 -6.64 18.69 17.43
C ARG A 166 -7.64 17.75 18.10
N ASP A 167 -8.84 17.60 17.54
CA ASP A 167 -9.88 16.71 18.05
C ASP A 167 -9.49 15.22 17.94
N LEU A 168 -8.64 14.91 16.95
CA LEU A 168 -7.99 13.61 16.83
C LEU A 168 -6.72 13.49 17.68
N HIS A 169 -6.47 14.44 18.57
CA HIS A 169 -5.32 14.45 19.49
C HIS A 169 -3.98 14.33 18.76
N VAL A 170 -3.86 14.94 17.58
CA VAL A 170 -2.66 14.92 16.74
C VAL A 170 -1.72 16.06 17.12
N GLN A 171 -0.61 15.75 17.78
CA GLN A 171 0.42 16.75 18.06
C GLN A 171 1.37 16.96 16.87
N TYR A 172 1.66 15.89 16.13
CA TYR A 172 2.63 15.86 15.04
C TYR A 172 2.01 15.35 13.75
N VAL A 173 2.37 15.98 12.64
CA VAL A 173 1.97 15.59 11.28
C VAL A 173 3.23 15.28 10.49
N VAL A 174 3.31 14.08 9.92
CA VAL A 174 4.34 13.70 8.96
C VAL A 174 3.74 13.81 7.56
N PHE A 175 4.30 14.70 6.75
CA PHE A 175 3.79 15.09 5.44
C PHE A 175 4.81 14.80 4.35
N GLN A 176 4.42 13.99 3.36
CA GLN A 176 5.22 13.75 2.16
C GLN A 176 5.00 14.86 1.13
N THR A 177 6.07 15.58 0.79
CA THR A 177 6.01 16.65 -0.22
C THR A 177 5.81 16.08 -1.63
N ARG A 178 5.16 16.86 -2.51
CA ARG A 178 4.92 16.52 -3.94
C ARG A 178 4.07 15.28 -4.19
N TYR A 179 3.47 14.71 -3.15
CA TYR A 179 2.57 13.57 -3.26
C TYR A 179 1.12 14.06 -3.39
N HIS A 180 0.57 13.98 -4.60
CA HIS A 180 -0.75 14.50 -4.95
C HIS A 180 -0.92 15.99 -4.59
N ASP A 181 0.14 16.78 -4.82
CA ASP A 181 0.17 18.23 -4.59
C ASP A 181 -0.76 19.00 -5.55
N ASP A 182 -1.34 18.34 -6.54
CA ASP A 182 -2.36 18.87 -7.43
C ASP A 182 -3.75 18.95 -6.80
N LEU A 183 -4.05 18.07 -5.83
CA LEU A 183 -5.35 17.94 -5.16
C LEU A 183 -5.68 19.15 -4.27
N ALA A 184 -6.93 19.62 -4.32
CA ALA A 184 -7.39 20.77 -3.54
C ALA A 184 -7.35 20.50 -2.02
N SER A 185 -7.70 19.29 -1.60
CA SER A 185 -7.64 18.82 -0.22
C SER A 185 -6.21 18.78 0.33
N VAL A 186 -5.23 18.43 -0.52
CA VAL A 186 -3.81 18.40 -0.15
C VAL A 186 -3.27 19.83 -0.06
N LYS A 187 -3.62 20.71 -0.99
CA LYS A 187 -3.29 22.14 -0.90
C LYS A 187 -3.86 22.79 0.36
N ALA A 188 -5.08 22.45 0.74
CA ALA A 188 -5.67 22.93 2.00
C ALA A 188 -4.91 22.41 3.23
N LEU A 189 -4.42 21.17 3.20
CA LEU A 189 -3.53 20.63 4.24
C LEU A 189 -2.19 21.35 4.26
N GLU A 190 -1.55 21.58 3.11
CA GLU A 190 -0.29 22.34 3.03
C GLU A 190 -0.46 23.77 3.55
N GLU A 191 -1.57 24.44 3.22
CA GLU A 191 -1.91 25.76 3.73
C GLU A 191 -2.11 25.74 5.26
N ALA A 192 -2.78 24.73 5.79
CA ALA A 192 -2.93 24.54 7.24
C ALA A 192 -1.58 24.34 7.93
N LEU A 193 -0.71 23.49 7.37
CA LEU A 193 0.64 23.21 7.91
C LEU A 193 1.61 24.39 7.74
N GLY A 194 1.38 25.26 6.76
CA GLY A 194 2.13 26.50 6.54
C GLY A 194 1.66 27.68 7.40
N SER A 195 0.55 27.53 8.13
CA SER A 195 0.04 28.56 9.04
C SER A 195 0.91 28.75 10.29
N ASP A 196 0.66 29.83 11.03
CA ASP A 196 1.31 30.09 12.32
C ASP A 196 0.98 29.05 13.40
N LYS A 197 -0.04 28.22 13.20
CA LYS A 197 -0.46 27.14 14.12
C LYS A 197 0.51 25.94 14.13
N PHE A 198 1.37 25.83 13.11
CA PHE A 198 2.34 24.75 12.99
C PHE A 198 3.78 25.28 12.92
N SER A 199 4.74 24.40 13.21
CA SER A 199 6.16 24.62 12.99
C SER A 199 6.77 23.37 12.38
N GLU A 200 7.52 23.52 11.30
CA GLU A 200 8.41 22.47 10.80
C GLU A 200 9.49 22.18 11.85
N VAL A 201 9.64 20.92 12.22
CA VAL A 201 10.61 20.45 13.23
C VAL A 201 11.77 19.73 12.56
N GLU A 202 11.48 18.93 11.54
CA GLU A 202 12.49 18.12 10.86
C GLU A 202 12.05 17.79 9.44
N ARG A 203 13.03 17.58 8.56
CA ARG A 203 12.85 17.19 7.16
C ARG A 203 13.78 16.04 6.83
N ILE A 204 13.20 14.94 6.35
CA ILE A 204 13.90 13.70 6.07
C ILE A 204 13.78 13.39 4.58
N PRO A 205 14.89 13.30 3.83
CA PRO A 205 14.85 13.02 2.41
C PRO A 205 14.38 11.59 2.15
N MET A 206 13.52 11.43 1.15
CA MET A 206 13.11 10.13 0.63
C MET A 206 13.98 9.73 -0.55
N THR A 207 14.53 8.52 -0.50
CA THR A 207 15.24 7.93 -1.64
C THR A 207 14.58 6.62 -2.03
N ALA A 208 14.43 6.40 -3.33
CA ALA A 208 13.88 5.17 -3.88
C ALA A 208 14.78 4.66 -5.00
N ASN A 209 14.91 3.33 -5.12
CA ASN A 209 15.66 2.71 -6.23
C ASN A 209 14.85 2.65 -7.54
N TYR A 210 13.72 3.36 -7.62
CA TYR A 210 12.88 3.51 -8.79
C TYR A 210 12.41 4.96 -8.92
N GLY A 211 12.28 5.43 -10.16
CA GLY A 211 11.94 6.83 -10.43
C GLY A 211 10.46 7.15 -10.17
N LYS A 212 10.18 7.81 -9.05
CA LYS A 212 8.90 8.49 -8.80
C LYS A 212 9.18 9.91 -8.31
N GLY A 213 8.70 10.91 -9.06
CA GLY A 213 8.97 12.32 -8.78
C GLY A 213 8.43 12.86 -7.45
N TYR A 214 7.51 12.12 -6.81
CA TYR A 214 6.96 12.44 -5.50
C TYR A 214 7.77 11.87 -4.32
N MET A 215 8.83 11.11 -4.58
CA MET A 215 9.76 10.65 -3.54
C MET A 215 10.77 11.77 -3.23
N ALA A 216 10.28 12.85 -2.61
CA ALA A 216 11.06 14.04 -2.28
C ALA A 216 11.44 14.06 -0.80
N ASP A 217 10.57 14.57 0.07
CA ASP A 217 10.84 14.67 1.50
C ASP A 217 9.65 14.22 2.35
N LEU A 218 9.95 13.75 3.56
CA LEU A 218 9.01 13.65 4.68
C LEU A 218 9.30 14.80 5.63
N VAL A 219 8.32 15.67 5.82
CA VAL A 219 8.43 16.84 6.70
C VAL A 219 7.60 16.60 7.95
N ILE A 220 8.20 16.80 9.11
CA ILE A 220 7.57 16.65 10.41
C ILE A 220 7.14 18.03 10.90
N TYR A 221 5.84 18.24 10.98
CA TYR A 221 5.24 19.45 11.54
C TYR A 221 4.75 19.18 12.97
N ARG A 222 4.97 20.15 13.85
CA ARG A 222 4.42 20.18 15.21
C ARG A 222 3.32 21.22 15.28
N MET A 223 2.17 20.85 15.82
CA MET A 223 1.13 21.80 16.22
C MET A 223 1.62 22.61 17.43
N LYS A 224 1.53 23.94 17.40
CA LYS A 224 2.01 24.80 18.51
C LYS A 224 1.05 24.81 19.71
N GLY A 225 -0.22 24.53 19.49
CA GLY A 225 -1.20 24.37 20.56
C GLY A 225 -1.03 23.07 21.35
N GLU A 226 -1.54 23.05 22.57
CA GLU A 226 -1.70 21.80 23.32
C GLU A 226 -2.81 20.96 22.70
N VAL A 227 -2.57 19.66 22.57
CA VAL A 227 -3.59 18.68 22.21
C VAL A 227 -3.99 17.85 23.43
N PRO A 228 -5.27 17.42 23.53
CA PRO A 228 -5.67 16.55 24.60
C PRO A 228 -4.91 15.20 24.56
N ARG A 229 -4.87 14.51 25.70
CA ARG A 229 -4.26 13.18 25.82
C ARG A 229 -5.32 12.08 25.79
N GLY A 230 -4.88 10.89 25.43
CA GLY A 230 -5.69 9.70 25.26
C GLY A 230 -5.88 9.40 23.77
N ARG A 231 -5.71 8.15 23.35
CA ARG A 231 -5.85 7.81 21.94
C ARG A 231 -7.30 7.92 21.48
N VAL A 232 -7.51 8.73 20.44
CA VAL A 232 -8.79 8.83 19.73
C VAL A 232 -8.66 8.16 18.37
N ALA A 233 -9.61 7.28 18.05
CA ALA A 233 -9.73 6.73 16.71
C ALA A 233 -10.78 7.53 15.93
N PRO A 234 -10.53 7.90 14.66
CA PRO A 234 -11.51 8.56 13.83
C PRO A 234 -12.69 7.62 13.62
N SER A 235 -13.91 8.15 13.63
CA SER A 235 -15.11 7.37 13.33
C SER A 235 -15.02 6.86 11.89
N MET A 236 -14.79 5.56 11.70
CA MET A 236 -14.73 4.96 10.37
C MET A 236 -16.15 4.58 9.94
N GLN A 237 -16.72 5.35 9.01
CA GLN A 237 -17.91 4.90 8.29
C GLN A 237 -17.49 3.87 7.24
N ILE A 238 -17.80 2.60 7.49
CA ILE A 238 -17.60 1.54 6.52
C ILE A 238 -18.65 1.69 5.41
N LYS A 239 -18.37 2.51 4.39
CA LYS A 239 -19.20 2.66 3.19
C LYS A 239 -18.97 1.49 2.22
N LEU A 240 -19.11 0.26 2.68
CA LEU A 240 -18.93 -0.92 1.81
C LEU A 240 -20.10 -1.12 0.84
N LEU A 241 -21.26 -0.50 1.07
CA LEU A 241 -22.51 -0.82 0.34
C LEU A 241 -23.50 0.35 0.15
N GLY A 242 -23.06 1.60 0.28
CA GLY A 242 -23.97 2.75 0.09
C GLY A 242 -25.11 2.84 1.11
N ARG A 243 -24.97 2.20 2.28
CA ARG A 243 -25.86 2.36 3.44
C ARG A 243 -25.03 2.56 4.71
N SER A 244 -25.43 3.54 5.51
CA SER A 244 -24.98 3.69 6.89
C SER A 244 -25.61 2.59 7.74
N LEU A 245 -24.81 1.89 8.54
CA LEU A 245 -25.28 1.18 9.73
C LEU A 245 -24.90 2.02 10.95
#